data_AF-A0A2V6TS51-F1
#
_entry.id   AF-A0A2V6TS51-F1
#
_cell.length_a   1.000
_cell.length_b   1.000
_cell.length_c   1.000
_cell.angle_alpha   90.00
_cell.angle_beta   90.00
_cell.angle_gamma   90.00
#
_symmetry.space_group_name_H-M   'P 1'
#
loop_
_entity.id
_entity.type
_entity.pdbx_description
1 polymer ?
#
loop_
_entity_poly.entity_id
_entity_poly.type
_entity_poly.pdbx_seq_one_letter_code
_entity_poly.pdbx_strand_id
1 'polypeptide(L)'
;MSRLYLTSEKDELSRRRALVPKGRIVEAWPDHHDGAALWIGEDTKTALDEAGGPIKIGLSLPADRIAIYYGPQVSDLESMPREESLRARVLSAHGIAVAWITLDRFGQRASYEPASPADPVFHLRRVGGGAGHLWRLFRTRQEAVVYMRESHGADSEGADWAGALAVSDFEDLVTRFARREGP
;
A
#
# COMPACT_ATOMS: atom_id res chain seq x y z
N MET A 1 -11.72 -4.15 11.97
CA MET A 1 -11.25 -4.06 10.57
C MET A 1 -10.43 -2.80 10.46
N SER A 2 -9.18 -2.88 10.02
CA SER A 2 -8.31 -1.70 9.91
C SER A 2 -8.70 -0.81 8.74
N ARG A 3 -8.42 0.48 8.89
CA ARG A 3 -8.66 1.50 7.86
C ARG A 3 -7.35 2.16 7.43
N LEU A 4 -7.39 2.77 6.26
CA LEU A 4 -6.36 3.65 5.74
C LEU A 4 -6.94 5.05 5.68
N TYR A 5 -6.11 6.05 5.97
CA TYR A 5 -6.53 7.42 6.19
C TYR A 5 -5.69 8.38 5.36
N LEU A 6 -6.33 9.38 4.78
CA LEU A 6 -5.70 10.51 4.11
C LEU A 6 -5.78 11.76 5.01
N THR A 7 -4.65 12.40 5.25
CA THR A 7 -4.56 13.64 6.04
C THR A 7 -3.63 14.65 5.38
N SER A 8 -3.96 15.93 5.50
CA SER A 8 -3.09 17.05 5.10
C SER A 8 -2.24 17.59 6.26
N GLU A 9 -2.34 17.00 7.46
CA GLU A 9 -1.69 17.46 8.70
C GLU A 9 -0.21 17.01 8.79
N LYS A 10 0.59 17.29 7.75
CA LYS A 10 1.99 16.84 7.64
C LYS A 10 2.87 17.37 8.79
N ASP A 11 2.66 18.61 9.20
CA ASP A 11 3.43 19.24 10.27
C ASP A 11 3.08 18.64 11.64
N GLU A 12 1.79 18.37 11.88
CA GLU A 12 1.35 17.68 13.09
C GLU A 12 1.90 16.26 13.16
N LEU A 13 1.86 15.53 12.05
CA LEU A 13 2.42 14.19 11.97
C LEU A 13 3.92 14.21 12.31
N SER A 14 4.66 15.18 11.76
CA SER A 14 6.10 15.35 12.02
C SER A 14 6.38 15.68 13.49
N ARG A 15 5.61 16.60 14.09
CA ARG A 15 5.70 16.98 15.51
C ARG A 15 5.41 15.79 16.42
N ARG A 16 4.30 15.08 16.20
CA ARG A 16 3.86 13.98 17.09
C ARG A 16 4.68 12.72 16.92
N ARG A 17 5.27 12.48 15.75
CA ARG A 17 6.17 11.35 15.54
C ARG A 17 7.32 11.33 16.55
N ALA A 18 7.82 12.49 16.97
CA ALA A 18 8.85 12.59 18.00
C ALA A 18 8.37 12.22 19.41
N LEU A 19 7.06 12.25 19.66
CA LEU A 19 6.41 11.94 20.93
C LEU A 19 5.94 10.48 21.02
N VAL A 20 5.88 9.77 19.88
CA VAL A 20 5.45 8.37 19.84
C VAL A 20 6.48 7.50 20.60
N PRO A 21 6.03 6.64 21.53
CA PRO A 21 6.93 5.75 22.29
C PRO A 21 7.83 4.89 21.41
N LYS A 22 9.07 4.66 21.86
CA LYS A 22 10.01 3.75 21.20
C LYS A 22 9.39 2.36 21.02
N GLY A 23 9.63 1.75 19.88
CA GLY A 23 9.08 0.43 19.52
C GLY A 23 7.77 0.49 18.72
N ARG A 24 7.10 1.66 18.65
CA ARG A 24 6.00 1.88 17.71
C ARG A 24 6.51 2.49 16.41
N ILE A 25 5.96 2.01 15.30
CA ILE A 25 6.37 2.43 13.97
C ILE A 25 5.29 3.34 13.39
N VAL A 26 5.67 4.57 13.06
CA VAL A 26 4.88 5.55 12.31
C VAL A 26 5.31 5.47 10.84
N GLU A 27 4.40 5.03 9.97
CA GLU A 27 4.60 4.99 8.51
C GLU A 27 3.57 5.89 7.84
N ALA A 28 4.06 6.80 6.99
CA ALA A 28 3.25 7.75 6.25
C ALA A 28 3.78 7.89 4.83
N TRP A 29 2.89 7.82 3.85
CA TRP A 29 3.22 7.83 2.43
C TRP A 29 2.66 9.08 1.75
N PRO A 30 3.51 9.94 1.16
CA PRO A 30 3.03 11.10 0.40
C PRO A 30 2.15 10.68 -0.75
N ASP A 31 0.99 11.31 -0.88
CA ASP A 31 0.17 11.17 -2.07
C ASP A 31 0.90 11.84 -3.24
N HIS A 32 1.17 11.07 -4.29
CA HIS A 32 1.93 11.54 -5.45
C HIS A 32 1.10 12.39 -6.42
N HIS A 33 -0.22 12.42 -6.24
CA HIS A 33 -1.13 13.26 -7.02
C HIS A 33 -1.52 14.53 -6.26
N ASP A 34 -1.58 14.44 -4.93
CA ASP A 34 -1.73 15.59 -4.03
C ASP A 34 -0.57 15.64 -3.03
N GLY A 35 0.53 16.29 -3.42
CA GLY A 35 1.78 16.34 -2.65
C GLY A 35 1.70 16.98 -1.26
N ALA A 36 0.53 17.53 -0.89
CA ALA A 36 0.26 18.05 0.46
C ALA A 36 -0.33 16.99 1.40
N ALA A 37 -0.85 15.88 0.88
CA ALA A 37 -1.53 14.86 1.66
C ALA A 37 -0.66 13.61 1.92
N LEU A 38 -0.97 12.90 3.00
CA LEU A 38 -0.30 11.69 3.43
C LEU A 38 -1.31 10.56 3.67
N TRP A 39 -0.99 9.38 3.14
CA TRP A 39 -1.66 8.13 3.45
C TRP A 39 -1.02 7.46 4.68
N ILE A 40 -1.84 7.15 5.68
CA ILE A 40 -1.42 6.46 6.91
C ILE A 40 -2.33 5.28 7.24
N GLY A 41 -1.80 4.35 8.00
CA GLY A 41 -2.53 3.22 8.57
C GLY A 41 -3.24 3.54 9.89
N GLU A 42 -4.15 2.67 10.31
CA GLU A 42 -4.83 2.64 11.61
C GLU A 42 -3.86 2.64 12.77
N ASP A 43 -2.81 1.81 12.74
CA ASP A 43 -1.83 1.75 13.82
C ASP A 43 -1.06 3.06 13.97
N THR A 44 -0.73 3.67 12.81
CA THR A 44 -0.05 4.97 12.76
C THR A 44 -0.97 6.08 13.26
N LYS A 45 -2.23 6.11 12.80
CA LYS A 45 -3.23 7.09 13.27
C LYS A 45 -3.42 6.98 14.78
N THR A 46 -3.62 5.77 15.28
CA THR A 46 -3.79 5.50 16.73
C THR A 46 -2.59 5.99 17.52
N ALA A 47 -1.36 5.72 17.04
CA ALA A 47 -0.14 6.20 17.71
C ALA A 47 -0.06 7.74 17.77
N LEU A 48 -0.45 8.41 16.69
CA LEU A 48 -0.46 9.87 16.61
C LEU A 48 -1.58 10.49 17.44
N ASP A 49 -2.73 9.82 17.53
CA ASP A 49 -3.86 10.27 18.34
C ASP A 49 -3.54 10.20 19.84
N GLU A 50 -2.91 9.11 20.28
CA GLU A 50 -2.48 8.96 21.68
C GLU A 50 -1.37 9.96 22.06
N ALA A 51 -0.52 10.34 21.09
CA ALA A 51 0.57 11.27 21.33
C ALA A 51 0.15 12.75 21.39
N GLY A 52 -1.02 13.12 20.87
CA GLY A 52 -1.40 14.54 20.74
C GLY A 52 -2.89 14.84 20.53
N GLY A 53 -3.79 13.90 20.79
CA GLY A 53 -5.23 14.02 20.53
C GLY A 53 -5.59 13.69 19.08
N PRO A 54 -6.87 13.69 18.68
CA PRO A 54 -7.28 13.28 17.33
C PRO A 54 -6.57 14.08 16.21
N ILE A 55 -5.98 13.39 15.23
CA ILE A 55 -5.51 14.01 13.99
C ILE A 55 -6.68 14.22 13.03
N LYS A 56 -6.67 15.35 12.32
CA LYS A 56 -7.69 15.63 11.31
C LYS A 56 -7.52 14.72 10.10
N ILE A 57 -8.59 14.05 9.72
CA ILE A 57 -8.64 13.15 8.55
C ILE A 57 -9.57 13.78 7.51
N GLY A 58 -9.18 13.72 6.23
CA GLY A 58 -10.06 14.13 5.13
C GLY A 58 -10.81 12.95 4.50
N LEU A 59 -10.14 11.81 4.37
CA LEU A 59 -10.69 10.61 3.74
C LEU A 59 -10.28 9.37 4.52
N SER A 60 -11.17 8.38 4.61
CA SER A 60 -10.84 7.07 5.15
C SER A 60 -11.42 5.94 4.30
N LEU A 61 -10.71 4.81 4.17
CA LEU A 61 -11.20 3.61 3.49
C LEU A 61 -10.90 2.34 4.29
N PRO A 62 -11.69 1.26 4.15
CA PRO A 62 -11.32 -0.04 4.70
C PRO A 62 -10.05 -0.57 4.02
N ALA A 63 -9.05 -1.00 4.81
CA ALA A 63 -7.77 -1.45 4.26
C ALA A 63 -7.89 -2.71 3.40
N ASP A 64 -8.84 -3.60 3.73
CA ASP A 64 -9.11 -4.84 3.01
C ASP A 64 -9.61 -4.65 1.57
N ARG A 65 -9.90 -3.41 1.16
CA ARG A 65 -10.25 -3.07 -0.24
C ARG A 65 -9.04 -2.95 -1.15
N ILE A 66 -7.82 -2.93 -0.60
CA ILE A 66 -6.58 -2.99 -1.37
C ILE A 66 -6.07 -4.42 -1.36
N ALA A 67 -6.28 -5.10 -2.49
CA ALA A 67 -5.91 -6.51 -2.63
C ALA A 67 -4.40 -6.69 -2.73
N ILE A 68 -3.88 -7.72 -2.08
CA ILE A 68 -2.47 -8.12 -2.14
C ILE A 68 -2.41 -9.54 -2.71
N TYR A 69 -1.59 -9.73 -3.73
CA TYR A 69 -1.25 -11.05 -4.26
C TYR A 69 0.18 -11.41 -3.88
N TYR A 70 0.38 -12.48 -3.12
CA TYR A 70 1.71 -12.94 -2.73
C TYR A 70 2.30 -13.98 -3.69
N GLY A 71 1.45 -14.67 -4.45
CA GLY A 71 1.86 -15.78 -5.31
C GLY A 71 2.34 -17.02 -4.54
N PRO A 72 2.62 -18.12 -5.27
CA PRO A 72 2.85 -19.44 -4.67
C PRO A 72 4.26 -19.61 -4.05
N GLN A 73 5.21 -18.74 -4.37
CA GLN A 73 6.61 -18.85 -3.95
C GLN A 73 7.02 -17.77 -2.95
N VAL A 74 6.06 -17.20 -2.22
CA VAL A 74 6.34 -16.16 -1.23
C VAL A 74 7.35 -16.66 -0.18
N SER A 75 8.40 -15.88 0.05
CA SER A 75 9.51 -16.21 0.96
C SER A 75 9.91 -15.01 1.80
N ASP A 76 10.85 -15.22 2.74
CA ASP A 76 11.37 -14.20 3.66
C ASP A 76 10.26 -13.46 4.44
N LEU A 77 9.30 -14.22 4.99
CA LEU A 77 8.11 -13.67 5.66
C LEU A 77 8.45 -12.74 6.83
N GLU A 78 9.56 -12.98 7.53
CA GLU A 78 10.04 -12.14 8.64
C GLU A 78 10.44 -10.71 8.22
N SER A 79 10.79 -10.52 6.95
CA SER A 79 11.11 -9.21 6.36
C SER A 79 9.93 -8.55 5.65
N MET A 80 8.75 -9.18 5.62
CA MET A 80 7.57 -8.61 4.98
C MET A 80 7.17 -7.30 5.65
N PRO A 81 6.87 -6.26 4.85
CA PRO A 81 6.32 -5.04 5.40
C PRO A 81 4.96 -5.31 6.05
N ARG A 82 4.54 -4.42 6.96
CA ARG A 82 3.18 -4.45 7.44
C ARG A 82 2.24 -4.26 6.26
N GLU A 83 1.23 -5.12 6.11
CA GLU A 83 0.26 -5.01 5.01
C GLU A 83 -0.38 -3.62 4.96
N GLU A 84 -0.66 -3.04 6.13
CA GLU A 84 -1.22 -1.70 6.23
C GLU A 84 -0.32 -0.64 5.57
N SER A 85 0.99 -0.70 5.81
CA SER A 85 1.95 0.21 5.17
C SER A 85 2.05 -0.05 3.67
N LEU A 86 2.06 -1.32 3.25
CA LEU A 86 2.05 -1.69 1.84
C LEU A 86 0.80 -1.13 1.13
N ARG A 87 -0.38 -1.26 1.73
CA ARG A 87 -1.64 -0.75 1.16
C ARG A 87 -1.68 0.77 1.15
N ALA A 88 -1.19 1.44 2.19
CA ALA A 88 -1.03 2.90 2.19
C ALA A 88 -0.08 3.36 1.07
N ARG A 89 1.02 2.64 0.83
CA ARG A 89 1.95 2.89 -0.27
C ARG A 89 1.29 2.71 -1.65
N VAL A 90 0.40 1.72 -1.79
CA VAL A 90 -0.38 1.53 -3.03
C VAL A 90 -1.30 2.72 -3.29
N LEU A 91 -2.03 3.18 -2.28
CA LEU A 91 -2.90 4.36 -2.38
C LEU A 91 -2.13 5.64 -2.69
N SER A 92 -0.91 5.77 -2.18
CA SER A 92 -0.05 6.94 -2.44
C SER A 92 0.23 7.16 -3.94
N ALA A 93 0.09 6.12 -4.76
CA ALA A 93 0.20 6.19 -6.22
C ALA A 93 -1.14 5.96 -6.94
N HIS A 94 -2.27 6.12 -6.24
CA HIS A 94 -3.63 5.82 -6.70
C HIS A 94 -3.77 4.38 -7.25
N GLY A 95 -3.09 3.43 -6.62
CA GLY A 95 -3.26 2.01 -6.91
C GLY A 95 -4.50 1.41 -6.24
N ILE A 96 -4.96 0.29 -6.77
CA ILE A 96 -6.10 -0.49 -6.23
C ILE A 96 -5.70 -1.87 -5.72
N ALA A 97 -4.52 -2.36 -6.13
CA ALA A 97 -4.03 -3.68 -5.79
C ALA A 97 -2.50 -3.73 -5.91
N VAL A 98 -1.88 -4.78 -5.38
CA VAL A 98 -0.44 -4.99 -5.46
C VAL A 98 -0.08 -6.46 -5.50
N ALA A 99 0.97 -6.80 -6.24
CA ALA A 99 1.54 -8.13 -6.30
C ALA A 99 2.98 -8.15 -5.79
N TRP A 100 3.31 -9.19 -5.05
CA TRP A 100 4.68 -9.54 -4.72
C TRP A 100 5.35 -10.15 -5.94
N ILE A 101 6.48 -9.57 -6.35
CA ILE A 101 7.21 -9.96 -7.56
C ILE A 101 8.71 -10.12 -7.28
N THR A 102 9.07 -10.36 -6.02
CA THR A 102 10.48 -10.50 -5.62
C THR A 102 11.14 -11.68 -6.32
N LEU A 103 10.40 -12.77 -6.53
CA LEU A 103 10.82 -13.89 -7.35
C LEU A 103 10.02 -13.90 -8.64
N ASP A 104 10.70 -14.19 -9.75
CA ASP A 104 10.05 -14.46 -11.02
C ASP A 104 9.43 -15.88 -11.04
N ARG A 105 8.81 -16.26 -12.16
CA ARG A 105 8.19 -17.58 -12.31
C ARG A 105 9.16 -18.76 -12.19
N PHE A 106 10.46 -18.52 -12.35
CA PHE A 106 11.52 -19.53 -12.24
C PHE A 106 12.16 -19.55 -10.84
N GLY A 107 11.65 -18.74 -9.90
CA GLY A 107 12.19 -18.62 -8.54
C GLY A 107 13.46 -17.76 -8.47
N GLN A 108 13.82 -17.04 -9.54
CA GLN A 108 14.97 -16.15 -9.54
C GLN A 108 14.59 -14.78 -8.99
N ARG A 109 15.49 -14.15 -8.24
CA ARG A 109 15.23 -12.84 -7.67
C ARG A 109 15.16 -11.79 -8.79
N ALA A 110 14.00 -11.17 -8.93
CA ALA A 110 13.81 -10.08 -9.87
C ALA A 110 14.61 -8.85 -9.41
N SER A 111 15.15 -8.11 -10.39
CA SER A 111 15.80 -6.82 -10.17
C SER A 111 15.07 -5.75 -10.95
N TYR A 112 14.76 -4.65 -10.29
CA TYR A 112 14.16 -3.47 -10.90
C TYR A 112 14.59 -2.25 -10.10
N GLU A 113 15.08 -1.22 -10.79
CA GLU A 113 15.46 0.04 -10.17
C GLU A 113 14.39 1.10 -10.49
N PRO A 114 13.58 1.53 -9.50
CA PRO A 114 12.55 2.53 -9.73
C PRO A 114 13.17 3.88 -10.07
N ALA A 115 12.72 4.48 -11.17
CA ALA A 115 13.15 5.81 -11.58
C ALA A 115 12.49 6.92 -10.74
N SER A 116 11.30 6.65 -10.20
CA SER A 116 10.55 7.60 -9.40
C SER A 116 9.70 6.92 -8.31
N PRO A 117 9.27 7.65 -7.26
CA PRO A 117 8.26 7.17 -6.31
C PRO A 117 6.89 6.86 -6.96
N ALA A 118 6.62 7.40 -8.15
CA ALA A 118 5.40 7.11 -8.90
C ALA A 118 5.51 5.83 -9.74
N ASP A 119 6.68 5.19 -9.81
CA ASP A 119 6.84 3.93 -10.52
C ASP A 119 5.91 2.86 -9.93
N PRO A 120 5.26 2.04 -10.79
CA PRO A 120 4.38 0.98 -10.32
C PRO A 120 5.15 -0.14 -9.62
N VAL A 121 6.45 -0.28 -9.91
CA VAL A 121 7.32 -1.26 -9.26
C VAL A 121 8.19 -0.56 -8.22
N PHE A 122 8.22 -1.09 -7.00
CA PHE A 122 8.95 -0.48 -5.89
C PHE A 122 9.47 -1.53 -4.90
N HIS A 123 10.50 -1.14 -4.16
CA HIS A 123 10.99 -1.92 -3.03
C HIS A 123 10.29 -1.51 -1.75
N LEU A 124 9.86 -2.49 -0.95
CA LEU A 124 9.38 -2.27 0.41
C LEU A 124 9.87 -3.37 1.34
N ARG A 125 10.24 -3.00 2.55
CA ARG A 125 10.70 -3.91 3.60
C ARG A 125 10.06 -3.54 4.93
N ARG A 126 10.00 -4.51 5.84
CA ARG A 126 9.73 -4.24 7.26
C ARG A 126 10.75 -3.23 7.80
N VAL A 127 10.28 -2.27 8.61
CA VAL A 127 11.17 -1.40 9.37
C VAL A 127 11.99 -2.26 10.34
N GLY A 128 13.33 -2.17 10.26
CA GLY A 128 14.25 -3.03 10.99
C GLY A 128 14.40 -4.46 10.43
N GLY A 129 13.72 -4.77 9.31
CA GLY A 129 13.87 -6.05 8.60
C GLY A 129 15.10 -6.10 7.70
N GLY A 130 15.52 -7.32 7.36
CA GLY A 130 16.70 -7.57 6.52
C GLY A 130 16.44 -7.34 5.03
N ALA A 131 15.70 -8.25 4.39
CA ALA A 131 15.53 -8.26 2.94
C ALA A 131 14.50 -7.23 2.44
N GLY A 132 14.78 -6.64 1.28
CA GLY A 132 13.82 -5.86 0.51
C GLY A 132 12.97 -6.75 -0.39
N HIS A 133 11.67 -6.48 -0.43
CA HIS A 133 10.76 -7.15 -1.34
C HIS A 133 10.40 -6.23 -2.49
N LEU A 134 10.34 -6.79 -3.69
CA LEU A 134 9.89 -6.11 -4.88
C LEU A 134 8.38 -6.30 -5.03
N TRP A 135 7.68 -5.19 -5.24
CA TRP A 135 6.24 -5.14 -5.38
C TRP A 135 5.88 -4.43 -6.66
N ARG A 136 4.78 -4.86 -7.29
CA ARG A 136 4.13 -4.14 -8.38
C ARG A 136 2.74 -3.74 -7.96
N LEU A 137 2.46 -2.44 -7.87
CA LEU A 137 1.08 -1.95 -7.73
C LEU A 137 0.38 -1.89 -9.09
N PHE A 138 -0.94 -1.97 -9.05
CA PHE A 138 -1.81 -1.83 -10.21
C PHE A 138 -2.78 -0.68 -9.98
N ARG A 139 -2.89 0.21 -10.96
CA ARG A 139 -3.84 1.34 -10.93
C ARG A 139 -5.21 0.97 -11.45
N THR A 140 -5.27 -0.03 -12.32
CA THR A 140 -6.53 -0.53 -12.87
C THR A 140 -6.61 -2.05 -12.82
N ARG A 141 -7.83 -2.57 -12.80
CA ARG A 141 -8.07 -4.02 -12.90
C ARG A 141 -7.54 -4.57 -14.21
N GLN A 142 -7.72 -3.83 -15.30
CA GLN A 142 -7.23 -4.25 -16.61
C GLN A 142 -5.71 -4.38 -16.63
N GLU A 143 -4.98 -3.44 -16.00
CA GLU A 143 -3.53 -3.53 -15.86
C GLU A 143 -3.10 -4.79 -15.10
N ALA A 144 -3.78 -5.09 -13.97
CA ALA A 144 -3.52 -6.30 -13.21
C ALA A 144 -3.75 -7.57 -14.05
N VAL A 145 -4.87 -7.63 -14.77
CA VAL A 145 -5.21 -8.79 -15.63
C VAL A 145 -4.16 -8.99 -16.72
N VAL A 146 -3.79 -7.93 -17.44
CA VAL A 146 -2.78 -8.01 -18.50
C VAL A 146 -1.45 -8.50 -17.93
N TYR A 147 -0.96 -7.85 -16.87
CA TYR A 147 0.33 -8.20 -16.27
C TYR A 147 0.35 -9.65 -15.76
N MET A 148 -0.71 -10.09 -15.07
CA MET A 148 -0.77 -11.43 -14.51
C MET A 148 -0.83 -12.50 -15.59
N ARG A 149 -1.60 -12.28 -16.66
CA ARG A 149 -1.66 -13.22 -17.79
C ARG A 149 -0.32 -13.32 -18.52
N GLU A 150 0.38 -12.22 -18.71
CA GLU A 150 1.68 -12.19 -19.38
C GLU A 150 2.79 -12.82 -18.52
N SER A 151 2.80 -12.53 -17.22
CA SER A 151 3.87 -12.96 -16.31
C SER A 151 3.68 -14.40 -15.81
N HIS A 152 2.44 -14.82 -15.56
CA HIS A 152 2.11 -16.09 -14.92
C HIS A 152 1.30 -17.05 -15.81
N GLY A 153 0.76 -16.59 -16.95
CA GLY A 153 -0.07 -17.37 -17.86
C GLY A 153 -1.57 -17.06 -17.71
N ALA A 154 -2.32 -17.30 -18.79
CA ALA A 154 -3.73 -16.94 -18.87
C ALA A 154 -4.63 -17.68 -17.87
N ASP A 155 -4.30 -18.94 -17.58
CA ASP A 155 -5.04 -19.83 -16.67
C ASP A 155 -4.39 -19.92 -15.29
N SER A 156 -3.63 -18.88 -14.90
CA SER A 156 -2.94 -18.84 -13.60
C SER A 156 -3.83 -18.29 -12.49
N GLU A 157 -3.56 -18.71 -11.24
CA GLU A 157 -4.21 -18.15 -10.05
C GLU A 157 -4.07 -16.61 -9.98
N GLY A 158 -2.94 -16.06 -10.47
CA GLY A 158 -2.74 -14.62 -10.55
C GLY A 158 -3.71 -13.94 -11.53
N ALA A 159 -4.00 -14.57 -12.67
CA ALA A 159 -4.96 -14.06 -13.64
C ALA A 159 -6.40 -14.08 -13.08
N ASP A 160 -6.77 -15.16 -12.39
CA ASP A 160 -8.06 -15.28 -11.70
C ASP A 160 -8.22 -14.24 -10.58
N TRP A 161 -7.18 -14.07 -9.75
CA TRP A 161 -7.12 -13.05 -8.71
C TRP A 161 -7.32 -11.64 -9.28
N ALA A 162 -6.62 -11.31 -10.38
CA ALA A 162 -6.75 -10.01 -11.02
C ALA A 162 -8.15 -9.79 -11.61
N GLY A 163 -8.75 -10.83 -12.20
CA GLY A 163 -10.11 -10.79 -12.71
C GLY A 163 -11.17 -10.57 -11.62
N ALA A 164 -10.91 -11.07 -10.41
CA ALA A 164 -11.82 -10.97 -9.26
C ALA A 164 -11.72 -9.63 -8.49
N LEU A 165 -10.83 -8.70 -8.89
CA LEU A 165 -10.73 -7.40 -8.24
C LEU A 165 -12.07 -6.66 -8.27
N ALA A 166 -12.49 -6.20 -7.09
CA ALA A 166 -13.82 -5.64 -6.87
C ALA A 166 -14.04 -4.28 -7.53
N VAL A 167 -12.96 -3.56 -7.87
CA VAL A 167 -12.98 -2.19 -8.41
C VAL A 167 -12.23 -2.11 -9.74
N SER A 168 -12.62 -1.19 -10.62
CA SER A 168 -11.93 -0.97 -11.89
C SER A 168 -10.66 -0.14 -11.76
N ASP A 169 -10.69 0.87 -10.89
CA ASP A 169 -9.67 1.91 -10.74
C ASP A 169 -9.84 2.65 -9.40
N PHE A 170 -9.00 3.66 -9.16
CA PHE A 170 -8.99 4.42 -7.91
C PHE A 170 -10.25 5.26 -7.69
N GLU A 171 -10.86 5.80 -8.75
CA GLU A 171 -12.09 6.60 -8.63
C GLU A 171 -13.26 5.70 -8.18
N ASP A 172 -13.38 4.52 -8.78
CA ASP A 172 -14.36 3.50 -8.37
C ASP A 172 -14.14 3.06 -6.90
N LEU A 173 -12.88 2.84 -6.51
CA LEU A 173 -12.50 2.53 -5.13
C LEU A 173 -12.97 3.60 -4.14
N VAL A 174 -12.64 4.87 -4.40
CA VAL A 174 -13.00 5.98 -3.52
C VAL A 174 -14.52 6.16 -3.47
N THR A 175 -15.18 6.14 -4.63
CA THR A 175 -16.63 6.32 -4.74
C THR A 175 -17.41 5.28 -3.96
N ARG A 176 -16.97 4.01 -3.99
CA ARG A 176 -17.70 2.90 -3.38
C ARG A 176 -17.38 2.67 -1.90
N PHE A 177 -16.16 2.97 -1.49
CA PHE A 177 -15.66 2.51 -0.18
C PHE A 177 -15.12 3.61 0.73
N ALA A 178 -14.77 4.77 0.18
CA ALA A 178 -14.24 5.84 1.00
C ALA A 178 -15.35 6.57 1.76
N ARG A 179 -15.00 7.05 2.94
CA ARG A 179 -15.80 7.98 3.73
C ARG A 179 -15.06 9.30 3.80
N ARG A 180 -15.74 10.38 3.47
CA ARG A 180 -15.24 11.72 3.77
C ARG A 180 -15.40 11.93 5.27
N GLU A 181 -14.29 12.16 5.94
CA GLU A 181 -14.30 12.49 7.35
C GLU A 181 -14.49 14.00 7.46
N GLY A 182 -15.46 14.44 8.25
CA GLY A 182 -15.75 15.85 8.48
C GLY A 182 -14.63 16.53 9.29
N PRO A 183 -14.60 17.87 9.30
CA PRO A 183 -13.67 18.64 10.13
C PRO A 183 -13.85 18.36 11.62
#